data_AF-A0A9W8MMB6-F1
#
_entry.id   AF-A0A9W8MMB6-F1
#
_cell.length_a   1.000
_cell.length_b   1.000
_cell.length_c   1.000
_cell.angle_alpha   90.00
_cell.angle_beta   90.00
_cell.angle_gamma   90.00
#
_symmetry.space_group_name_H-M   'P 1'
#
loop_
_entity.id
_entity.type
_entity.pdbx_description
1 polymer ?
#
loop_
_entity_poly.entity_id
_entity_poly.type
_entity_poly.pdbx_seq_one_letter_code
_entity_poly.pdbx_strand_id
1 'polypeptide(L)'
;MPRAVELALKPGARRNARLATINLFGRLIGCVHGHGDTHTQSIYENLLGRNSDAAIISRLADIAIKDDEDTLRSAALHVLKSVYETNDPVLTSRFREAIKESLSKVIDNSLKDQENPGGRRNAVSAVNILTQGNTPDRFSGIVSPSIPQLLKIVLVEGDKNLSESVKNVLFGNLTISTPETKLSPDVFTAIPSVATTITPARKAILLQLADSLPIANSTAATRIVNALTPMLRSTSLPARQTAIEILSKLYPRHSLESVGEGQPERSTATVSPVLKQTTPWATKFMSLLQIERLRPSVSALLSLMSQDPAVRQKITRRVTSMALSSDNPALAGHVELLTRLISDGAFSPTTPLPVLVRSHSQT
;
A
#
# COMPACT_ATOMS: atom_id res chain seq x y z
N MET A 1 -22.50 5.86 37.07
CA MET A 1 -22.18 4.68 36.24
C MET A 1 -20.90 4.82 35.40
N PRO A 2 -20.62 5.92 34.69
CA PRO A 2 -19.45 5.99 33.79
C PRO A 2 -18.12 5.71 34.50
N ARG A 3 -17.93 6.30 35.68
CA ARG A 3 -16.74 6.08 36.52
C ARG A 3 -16.57 4.63 36.95
N ALA A 4 -17.66 3.90 37.19
CA ALA A 4 -17.61 2.49 37.57
C ALA A 4 -17.15 1.62 36.39
N VAL A 5 -17.66 1.89 35.18
CA VAL A 5 -17.20 1.25 33.93
C VAL A 5 -15.72 1.53 33.70
N GLU A 6 -15.30 2.79 33.80
CA GLU A 6 -13.90 3.18 33.63
C GLU A 6 -12.98 2.48 34.64
N LEU A 7 -13.38 2.43 35.92
CA LEU A 7 -12.65 1.74 36.98
C LEU A 7 -12.56 0.24 36.72
N ALA A 8 -13.67 -0.38 36.29
CA ALA A 8 -13.71 -1.80 35.98
C ALA A 8 -12.85 -2.16 34.77
N LEU A 9 -12.54 -1.22 33.88
CA LEU A 9 -11.65 -1.41 32.74
C LEU A 9 -10.16 -1.16 33.05
N LYS A 10 -9.78 -0.76 34.28
CA LYS A 10 -8.37 -0.46 34.60
C LYS A 10 -7.48 -1.72 34.68
N PRO A 11 -6.18 -1.63 34.31
CA PRO A 11 -5.17 -2.60 34.67
C PRO A 11 -5.21 -2.81 36.18
N GLY A 12 -5.30 -4.07 36.62
CA GLY A 12 -5.45 -4.45 38.03
C GLY A 12 -6.88 -4.77 38.46
N ALA A 13 -7.92 -4.40 37.70
CA ALA A 13 -9.26 -4.92 37.95
C ALA A 13 -9.33 -6.43 37.67
N ARG A 14 -10.22 -7.14 38.39
CA ARG A 14 -10.39 -8.60 38.20
C ARG A 14 -10.76 -8.91 36.75
N ARG A 15 -10.09 -9.89 36.15
CA ARG A 15 -10.32 -10.32 34.74
C ARG A 15 -11.80 -10.50 34.41
N ASN A 16 -12.55 -11.19 35.25
CA ASN A 16 -13.99 -11.43 35.02
C ASN A 16 -14.81 -10.13 35.03
N ALA A 17 -14.45 -9.17 35.88
CA ALA A 17 -15.11 -7.87 35.92
C ALA A 17 -14.81 -7.08 34.64
N ARG A 18 -13.55 -7.05 34.20
CA ARG A 18 -13.12 -6.40 32.96
C ARG A 18 -13.87 -6.96 31.75
N LEU A 19 -13.90 -8.29 31.62
CA LEU A 19 -14.61 -8.97 30.53
C LEU A 19 -16.11 -8.69 30.57
N ALA A 20 -16.73 -8.78 31.74
CA ALA A 20 -18.15 -8.47 31.91
C ALA A 20 -18.45 -7.01 31.54
N THR A 21 -17.57 -6.07 31.87
CA THR A 21 -17.71 -4.66 31.48
C THR A 21 -17.57 -4.45 29.98
N ILE A 22 -16.61 -5.11 29.32
CA ILE A 22 -16.47 -5.06 27.84
C ILE A 22 -17.74 -5.58 27.17
N ASN A 23 -18.25 -6.73 27.62
CA ASN A 23 -19.47 -7.34 27.08
C ASN A 23 -20.72 -6.50 27.35
N LEU A 24 -20.83 -5.93 28.56
CA LEU A 24 -21.91 -5.02 28.92
C LEU A 24 -21.89 -3.78 28.01
N PHE A 25 -20.73 -3.17 27.81
CA PHE A 25 -20.60 -2.03 26.91
C PHE A 25 -21.02 -2.41 25.48
N GLY A 26 -20.54 -3.53 24.95
CA GLY A 26 -20.93 -4.04 23.63
C GLY A 26 -22.43 -4.32 23.49
N ARG A 27 -23.11 -4.76 24.55
CA ARG A 27 -24.58 -4.94 24.57
C ARG A 27 -25.32 -3.62 24.61
N LEU A 28 -24.88 -2.67 25.44
CA LEU A 28 -25.55 -1.36 25.58
C LEU A 28 -25.54 -0.56 24.27
N ILE A 29 -24.51 -0.72 23.45
CA ILE A 29 -24.41 -0.08 22.13
C ILE A 29 -24.99 -0.94 20.98
N GLY A 30 -25.66 -2.06 21.29
CA GLY A 30 -26.28 -2.92 20.28
C GLY A 30 -25.32 -3.71 19.39
N CYS A 31 -24.03 -3.82 19.74
CA CYS A 31 -23.02 -4.53 18.96
C CYS A 31 -22.97 -6.04 19.24
N VAL A 32 -23.49 -6.47 20.39
CA VAL A 32 -23.58 -7.89 20.77
C VAL A 32 -25.04 -8.31 20.65
N HIS A 33 -25.32 -9.23 19.72
CA HIS A 33 -26.66 -9.76 19.47
C HIS A 33 -27.23 -10.38 20.75
N GLY A 34 -28.19 -9.67 21.34
CA GLY A 34 -28.97 -10.10 22.49
C GLY A 34 -30.27 -9.32 22.48
N HIS A 35 -31.35 -9.98 22.06
CA HIS A 35 -32.74 -9.52 22.10
C HIS A 35 -33.02 -8.10 21.56
N GLY A 36 -33.37 -8.02 20.27
CA GLY A 36 -34.48 -7.29 19.64
C GLY A 36 -34.83 -5.83 19.96
N ASP A 37 -34.25 -5.18 20.98
CA ASP A 37 -34.82 -3.96 21.53
C ASP A 37 -34.13 -2.71 20.98
N THR A 38 -34.89 -1.99 20.16
CA THR A 38 -34.65 -0.61 19.72
C THR A 38 -34.53 0.39 20.90
N HIS A 39 -34.73 -0.05 22.14
CA HIS A 39 -34.59 0.74 23.37
C HIS A 39 -33.16 0.81 23.95
N THR A 40 -32.19 0.10 23.37
CA THR A 40 -30.81 0.07 23.91
C THR A 40 -30.09 1.43 23.89
N GLN A 41 -30.38 2.28 22.91
CA GLN A 41 -29.71 3.58 22.78
C GLN A 41 -30.11 4.58 23.88
N SER A 42 -31.40 4.66 24.25
CA SER A 42 -31.84 5.56 25.33
C SER A 42 -31.26 5.12 26.68
N ILE A 43 -31.15 3.81 26.89
CA ILE A 43 -30.51 3.22 28.07
C ILE A 43 -29.02 3.62 28.12
N TYR A 44 -28.30 3.54 26.99
CA TYR A 44 -26.91 3.97 26.94
C TYR A 44 -26.77 5.46 27.30
N GLU A 45 -27.56 6.34 26.70
CA GLU A 45 -27.49 7.78 26.96
C GLU A 45 -27.78 8.10 28.44
N ASN A 46 -28.76 7.43 29.04
CA ASN A 46 -29.10 7.60 30.45
C ASN A 46 -28.03 7.07 31.40
N LEU A 47 -27.30 6.01 31.04
CA LEU A 47 -26.32 5.38 31.92
C LEU A 47 -24.92 5.98 31.82
N LEU A 48 -24.45 6.24 30.59
CA LEU A 48 -23.04 6.58 30.34
C LEU A 48 -22.83 8.04 29.91
N GLY A 49 -23.88 8.68 29.36
CA GLY A 49 -23.79 10.01 28.77
C GLY A 49 -22.80 10.08 27.59
N ARG A 50 -22.63 11.27 26.99
CA ARG A 50 -21.70 11.50 25.86
C ARG A 50 -20.27 11.83 26.30
N ASN A 51 -20.11 12.33 27.51
CA ASN A 51 -18.83 12.88 27.99
C ASN A 51 -17.77 11.80 28.26
N SER A 52 -18.16 10.52 28.33
CA SER A 52 -17.26 9.41 28.67
C SER A 52 -16.84 8.58 27.46
N ASP A 53 -17.41 8.83 26.28
CA ASP A 53 -17.25 7.97 25.12
C ASP A 53 -15.78 7.87 24.69
N ALA A 54 -15.09 9.00 24.52
CA ALA A 54 -13.68 9.01 24.13
C ALA A 54 -12.77 8.29 25.14
N ALA A 55 -13.02 8.45 26.44
CA ALA A 55 -12.25 7.79 27.49
C ALA A 55 -12.48 6.27 27.49
N ILE A 56 -13.72 5.82 27.34
CA ILE A 56 -14.06 4.40 27.26
C ILE A 56 -13.45 3.77 26.00
N ILE A 57 -13.60 4.41 24.83
CA ILE A 57 -13.03 3.93 23.58
C ILE A 57 -11.50 3.86 23.63
N SER A 58 -10.84 4.90 24.15
CA SER A 58 -9.39 4.91 24.36
C SER A 58 -8.96 3.75 25.27
N ARG A 59 -9.72 3.49 26.33
CA ARG A 59 -9.43 2.36 27.23
C ARG A 59 -9.63 1.01 26.57
N LEU A 60 -10.68 0.84 25.78
CA LEU A 60 -10.90 -0.39 25.01
C LEU A 60 -9.78 -0.60 23.98
N ALA A 61 -9.28 0.47 23.35
CA ALA A 61 -8.16 0.39 22.42
C ALA A 61 -6.86 -0.04 23.14
N ASP A 62 -6.59 0.50 24.33
CA ASP A 62 -5.47 0.03 25.16
C ASP A 62 -5.62 -1.46 25.51
N ILE A 63 -6.82 -1.91 25.92
CA ILE A 63 -7.05 -3.33 26.23
C ILE A 63 -6.87 -4.20 24.99
N ALA A 64 -7.37 -3.78 23.83
CA ALA A 64 -7.28 -4.54 22.59
C ALA A 64 -5.83 -4.85 22.17
N ILE A 65 -4.86 -4.03 22.56
CA ILE A 65 -3.47 -4.12 22.11
C ILE A 65 -2.50 -4.46 23.24
N LYS A 66 -2.60 -3.79 24.39
CA LYS A 66 -1.59 -3.85 25.46
C LYS A 66 -1.89 -4.86 26.55
N ASP A 67 -3.08 -5.45 26.57
CA ASP A 67 -3.43 -6.41 27.62
C ASP A 67 -2.71 -7.75 27.43
N ASP A 68 -2.29 -8.38 28.53
CA ASP A 68 -1.63 -9.69 28.45
C ASP A 68 -2.62 -10.83 28.18
N GLU A 69 -3.90 -10.65 28.52
CA GLU A 69 -4.93 -11.67 28.38
C GLU A 69 -5.58 -11.65 26.99
N ASP A 70 -5.30 -12.67 26.18
CA ASP A 70 -5.83 -12.84 24.83
C ASP A 70 -7.36 -12.68 24.77
N THR A 71 -8.07 -13.25 25.74
CA THR A 71 -9.54 -13.16 25.81
C THR A 71 -10.06 -11.73 25.98
N LEU A 72 -9.35 -10.89 26.76
CA LEU A 72 -9.72 -9.48 26.94
C LEU A 72 -9.37 -8.68 25.69
N ARG A 73 -8.21 -8.93 25.08
CA ARG A 73 -7.79 -8.29 23.83
C ARG A 73 -8.81 -8.53 22.71
N SER A 74 -9.14 -9.80 22.48
CA SER A 74 -10.09 -10.20 21.44
C SER A 74 -11.49 -9.65 21.70
N ALA A 75 -11.97 -9.68 22.95
CA ALA A 75 -13.28 -9.12 23.28
C ALA A 75 -13.35 -7.60 23.05
N ALA A 76 -12.32 -6.86 23.50
CA ALA A 76 -12.27 -5.41 23.31
C ALA A 76 -12.17 -5.03 21.82
N LEU A 77 -11.30 -5.72 21.06
CA LEU A 77 -11.16 -5.48 19.63
C LEU A 77 -12.44 -5.84 18.87
N HIS A 78 -13.10 -6.94 19.22
CA HIS A 78 -14.38 -7.33 18.61
C HIS A 78 -15.43 -6.25 18.83
N VAL A 79 -15.58 -5.75 20.06
CA VAL A 79 -16.53 -4.66 20.33
C VAL A 79 -16.20 -3.43 19.49
N LEU A 80 -14.94 -2.95 19.50
CA LEU A 80 -14.51 -1.80 18.69
C LEU A 80 -14.78 -2.01 17.18
N LYS A 81 -14.50 -3.21 16.68
CA LYS A 81 -14.76 -3.60 15.29
C LYS A 81 -16.25 -3.51 14.98
N SER A 82 -17.11 -4.12 15.80
CA SER A 82 -18.56 -4.10 15.62
C SER A 82 -19.14 -2.68 15.67
N VAL A 83 -18.68 -1.83 16.60
CA VAL A 83 -19.15 -0.42 16.66
C VAL A 83 -18.76 0.31 15.39
N TYR A 84 -17.53 0.12 14.92
CA TYR A 84 -17.04 0.79 13.74
C TYR A 84 -17.76 0.33 12.46
N GLU A 85 -18.14 -0.94 12.42
CA GLU A 85 -18.87 -1.61 11.33
C GLU A 85 -20.38 -1.39 11.32
N THR A 86 -20.93 -0.75 12.35
CA THR A 86 -22.37 -0.48 12.37
C THR A 86 -22.78 0.43 11.22
N ASN A 87 -23.98 0.19 10.69
CA ASN A 87 -24.64 1.08 9.73
C ASN A 87 -25.57 2.09 10.43
N ASP A 88 -25.66 2.02 11.77
CA ASP A 88 -26.41 3.00 12.56
C ASP A 88 -25.73 4.37 12.44
N PRO A 89 -26.42 5.40 11.92
CA PRO A 89 -25.85 6.73 11.70
C PRO A 89 -25.50 7.44 13.02
N VAL A 90 -26.22 7.16 14.10
CA VAL A 90 -25.98 7.77 15.41
C VAL A 90 -24.72 7.17 16.03
N LEU A 91 -24.59 5.84 16.04
CA LEU A 91 -23.37 5.20 16.54
C LEU A 91 -22.15 5.55 15.67
N THR A 92 -22.34 5.61 14.36
CA THR A 92 -21.29 6.00 13.41
C THR A 92 -20.77 7.40 13.70
N SER A 93 -21.64 8.40 13.77
CA SER A 93 -21.23 9.79 14.04
C SER A 93 -20.63 9.98 15.45
N ARG A 94 -21.06 9.15 16.41
CA ARG A 94 -20.64 9.24 17.81
C ARG A 94 -19.28 8.60 18.08
N PHE A 95 -19.03 7.37 17.61
CA PHE A 95 -17.87 6.59 18.03
C PHE A 95 -16.79 6.43 16.94
N ARG A 96 -17.13 6.55 15.65
CA ARG A 96 -16.21 6.15 14.58
C ARG A 96 -14.88 6.90 14.60
N GLU A 97 -14.89 8.23 14.74
CA GLU A 97 -13.65 9.01 14.76
C GLU A 97 -12.86 8.77 16.04
N ALA A 98 -13.51 8.63 17.20
CA ALA A 98 -12.84 8.31 18.46
C ALA A 98 -12.16 6.92 18.42
N ILE A 99 -12.82 5.93 17.80
CA ILE A 99 -12.26 4.57 17.60
C ILE A 99 -11.07 4.66 16.65
N LYS A 100 -11.24 5.35 15.52
CA LYS A 100 -10.19 5.51 14.52
C LYS A 100 -8.95 6.17 15.12
N GLU A 101 -9.11 7.29 15.82
CA GLU A 101 -8.02 8.00 16.46
C GLU A 101 -7.33 7.15 17.54
N SER A 102 -8.11 6.59 18.47
CA SER A 102 -7.56 5.85 19.60
C SER A 102 -6.87 4.55 19.16
N LEU A 103 -7.53 3.74 18.34
CA LEU A 103 -7.01 2.45 17.93
C LEU A 103 -5.81 2.60 16.99
N SER A 104 -5.85 3.55 16.04
CA SER A 104 -4.71 3.84 15.16
C SER A 104 -3.48 4.28 15.98
N LYS A 105 -3.67 5.20 16.94
CA LYS A 105 -2.61 5.68 17.82
C LYS A 105 -2.00 4.57 18.67
N VAL A 106 -2.83 3.71 19.28
CA VAL A 106 -2.35 2.63 20.13
C VAL A 106 -1.60 1.57 19.31
N ILE A 107 -2.09 1.21 18.11
CA ILE A 107 -1.40 0.28 17.21
C ILE A 107 -0.04 0.86 16.79
N ASP A 108 0.01 2.10 16.28
CA ASP A 108 1.24 2.72 15.80
C ASP A 108 2.30 2.85 16.91
N ASN A 109 1.90 3.31 18.11
CA ASN A 109 2.80 3.38 19.26
C ASN A 109 3.34 1.99 19.64
N SER A 110 2.46 0.98 19.67
CA SER A 110 2.85 -0.38 20.05
C SER A 110 3.76 -1.04 19.02
N LEU A 111 3.60 -0.75 17.72
CA LEU A 111 4.50 -1.25 16.67
C LEU A 111 5.91 -0.63 16.75
N LYS A 112 6.00 0.63 17.19
CA LYS A 112 7.25 1.39 17.36
C LYS A 112 8.03 1.00 18.62
N ASP A 113 7.35 0.50 19.65
CA ASP A 113 7.94 0.12 20.93
C ASP A 113 8.76 -1.17 20.82
N GLN A 114 10.05 -1.03 20.53
CA GLN A 114 10.98 -2.16 20.39
C GLN A 114 11.27 -2.89 21.71
N GLU A 115 11.01 -2.25 22.86
CA GLU A 115 11.25 -2.82 24.18
C GLU A 115 10.13 -3.78 24.60
N ASN A 116 8.98 -3.71 23.93
CA ASN A 116 7.81 -4.54 24.22
C ASN A 116 7.41 -5.45 23.04
N PRO A 117 8.13 -6.58 22.81
CA PRO A 117 7.82 -7.50 21.72
C PRO A 117 6.41 -8.10 21.83
N GLY A 118 5.85 -8.23 23.04
CA GLY A 118 4.47 -8.68 23.26
C GLY A 118 3.46 -7.69 22.68
N GLY A 119 3.59 -6.41 23.02
CA GLY A 119 2.76 -5.33 22.48
C GLY A 119 2.82 -5.23 20.96
N ARG A 120 4.02 -5.41 20.37
CA ARG A 120 4.20 -5.43 18.90
C ARG A 120 3.44 -6.58 18.24
N ARG A 121 3.55 -7.80 18.78
CA ARG A 121 2.81 -8.97 18.27
C ARG A 121 1.30 -8.77 18.37
N ASN A 122 0.83 -8.22 19.49
CA ASN A 122 -0.57 -7.91 19.68
C ASN A 122 -1.07 -6.86 18.68
N ALA A 123 -0.29 -5.82 18.41
CA ALA A 123 -0.61 -4.81 17.41
C ALA A 123 -0.69 -5.40 15.99
N VAL A 124 0.26 -6.26 15.59
CA VAL A 124 0.20 -6.97 14.30
C VAL A 124 -1.03 -7.89 14.24
N SER A 125 -1.33 -8.61 15.33
CA SER A 125 -2.53 -9.46 15.41
C SER A 125 -3.82 -8.66 15.27
N ALA A 126 -3.91 -7.49 15.90
CA ALA A 126 -5.05 -6.60 15.75
C ALA A 126 -5.19 -6.10 14.31
N VAL A 127 -4.09 -5.66 13.67
CA VAL A 127 -4.12 -5.27 12.25
C VAL A 127 -4.55 -6.44 11.36
N ASN A 128 -4.08 -7.66 11.64
CA ASN A 128 -4.52 -8.86 10.95
C ASN A 128 -6.06 -9.03 11.05
N ILE A 129 -6.62 -8.96 12.25
CA ILE A 129 -8.09 -9.08 12.46
C ILE A 129 -8.89 -7.94 11.78
N LEU A 130 -8.34 -6.73 11.76
CA LEU A 130 -8.96 -5.56 11.11
C LEU A 130 -8.89 -5.62 9.57
N THR A 131 -7.91 -6.36 9.03
CA THR A 131 -7.75 -6.52 7.57
C THR A 131 -8.34 -7.82 7.05
N GLN A 132 -8.70 -8.77 7.92
CA GLN A 132 -9.38 -10.01 7.56
C GLN A 132 -10.81 -9.76 7.05
N GLY A 133 -11.18 -10.54 6.04
CA GLY A 133 -12.50 -10.53 5.41
C GLY A 133 -12.55 -9.72 4.11
N ASN A 134 -13.75 -9.54 3.56
CA ASN A 134 -13.95 -8.98 2.21
C ASN A 134 -14.00 -7.44 2.19
N THR A 135 -13.68 -6.76 3.29
CA THR A 135 -13.83 -5.29 3.41
C THR A 135 -12.63 -4.61 4.08
N PRO A 136 -11.38 -4.87 3.65
CA PRO A 136 -10.19 -4.24 4.23
C PRO A 136 -10.24 -2.70 4.19
N ASP A 137 -10.95 -2.14 3.21
CA ASP A 137 -11.14 -0.69 3.06
C ASP A 137 -11.89 -0.03 4.20
N ARG A 138 -12.70 -0.81 4.92
CA ARG A 138 -13.52 -0.28 6.02
C ARG A 138 -12.63 0.28 7.11
N PHE A 139 -11.57 -0.44 7.45
CA PHE A 139 -10.61 -0.07 8.49
C PHE A 139 -9.37 0.65 7.94
N SER A 140 -9.40 1.09 6.68
CA SER A 140 -8.25 1.77 6.06
C SER A 140 -7.76 2.97 6.88
N GLY A 141 -8.67 3.76 7.45
CA GLY A 141 -8.32 4.90 8.31
C GLY A 141 -7.64 4.51 9.64
N ILE A 142 -7.79 3.26 10.09
CA ILE A 142 -7.13 2.72 11.29
C ILE A 142 -5.78 2.08 10.92
N VAL A 143 -5.75 1.31 9.83
CA VAL A 143 -4.60 0.48 9.44
C VAL A 143 -3.54 1.27 8.67
N SER A 144 -3.95 2.20 7.81
CA SER A 144 -3.05 2.95 6.92
C SER A 144 -1.85 3.61 7.64
N PRO A 145 -2.03 4.30 8.79
CA PRO A 145 -0.92 4.91 9.52
C PRO A 145 0.13 3.90 10.02
N SER A 146 -0.25 2.62 10.17
CA SER A 146 0.63 1.55 10.66
C SER A 146 1.46 0.88 9.57
N ILE A 147 1.09 1.06 8.29
CA ILE A 147 1.75 0.42 7.14
C ILE A 147 3.27 0.66 7.11
N PRO A 148 3.81 1.87 7.34
CA PRO A 148 5.26 2.07 7.34
C PRO A 148 5.98 1.22 8.39
N GLN A 149 5.39 1.04 9.57
CA GLN A 149 5.98 0.21 10.63
C GLN A 149 5.90 -1.28 10.29
N LEU A 150 4.79 -1.73 9.68
CA LEU A 150 4.67 -3.10 9.17
C LEU A 150 5.74 -3.39 8.10
N LEU A 151 5.93 -2.47 7.15
CA LEU A 151 6.99 -2.59 6.15
C LEU A 151 8.38 -2.61 6.79
N LYS A 152 8.63 -1.78 7.80
CA LYS A 152 9.89 -1.79 8.55
C LYS A 152 10.15 -3.15 9.20
N ILE A 153 9.15 -3.74 9.84
CA ILE A 153 9.25 -5.08 10.44
C ILE A 153 9.66 -6.13 9.40
N VAL A 154 8.99 -6.17 8.25
CA VAL A 154 9.23 -7.24 7.26
C VAL A 154 10.49 -7.00 6.41
N LEU A 155 10.88 -5.75 6.18
CA LEU A 155 11.98 -5.39 5.26
C LEU A 155 13.30 -5.07 5.96
N VAL A 156 13.27 -4.67 7.22
CA VAL A 156 14.45 -4.17 7.95
C VAL A 156 14.74 -5.05 9.16
N GLU A 157 13.71 -5.42 9.91
CA GLU A 157 13.90 -6.15 11.17
C GLU A 157 14.20 -7.64 10.95
N GLY A 158 14.88 -8.23 11.94
CA GLY A 158 15.32 -9.64 11.91
C GLY A 158 14.36 -10.63 12.59
N ASP A 159 13.27 -10.18 13.22
CA ASP A 159 12.32 -11.05 13.93
C ASP A 159 11.51 -11.88 12.92
N LYS A 160 11.83 -13.17 12.80
CA LYS A 160 11.17 -14.08 11.85
C LYS A 160 9.70 -14.29 12.18
N ASN A 161 9.33 -14.42 13.45
CA ASN A 161 7.95 -14.72 13.86
C ASN A 161 7.04 -13.52 13.62
N LEU A 162 7.51 -12.33 13.99
CA LEU A 162 6.78 -11.08 13.73
C LEU A 162 6.74 -10.78 12.23
N SER A 163 7.85 -11.00 11.52
CA SER A 163 7.91 -10.84 10.05
C SER A 163 6.90 -11.73 9.34
N GLU A 164 6.70 -12.98 9.77
CA GLU A 164 5.75 -13.89 9.14
C GLU A 164 4.30 -13.46 9.40
N SER A 165 4.01 -12.99 10.62
CA SER A 165 2.70 -12.43 10.95
C SER A 165 2.39 -11.19 10.10
N VAL A 166 3.36 -10.31 9.88
CA VAL A 166 3.21 -9.14 9.02
C VAL A 166 3.06 -9.53 7.55
N LYS A 167 3.76 -10.57 7.07
CA LYS A 167 3.54 -11.09 5.73
C LYS A 167 2.11 -11.59 5.56
N ASN A 168 1.53 -12.28 6.53
CA ASN A 168 0.13 -12.70 6.46
C ASN A 168 -0.82 -11.51 6.31
N VAL A 169 -0.53 -10.38 6.97
CA VAL A 169 -1.28 -9.13 6.77
C VAL A 169 -1.11 -8.60 5.35
N LEU A 170 0.14 -8.38 4.92
CA LEU A 170 0.44 -7.69 3.65
C LEU A 170 0.16 -8.53 2.41
N PHE A 171 0.43 -9.84 2.47
CA PHE A 171 0.27 -10.78 1.36
C PHE A 171 -0.99 -11.62 1.46
N GLY A 172 -1.50 -11.93 2.65
CA GLY A 172 -2.78 -12.63 2.79
C GLY A 172 -3.92 -11.63 2.60
N ASN A 173 -4.11 -10.76 3.58
CA ASN A 173 -5.33 -9.97 3.65
C ASN A 173 -5.43 -8.89 2.56
N LEU A 174 -4.33 -8.20 2.24
CA LEU A 174 -4.36 -7.09 1.28
C LEU A 174 -4.37 -7.53 -0.19
N THR A 175 -4.01 -8.79 -0.49
CA THR A 175 -3.95 -9.29 -1.88
C THR A 175 -5.19 -10.07 -2.29
N ILE A 176 -5.87 -10.74 -1.35
CA ILE A 176 -7.06 -11.56 -1.60
C ILE A 176 -8.26 -10.69 -2.04
N SER A 177 -8.25 -9.41 -1.71
CA SER A 177 -9.38 -8.52 -1.99
C SER A 177 -9.38 -8.04 -3.44
N THR A 178 -10.29 -8.60 -4.23
CA THR A 178 -10.77 -8.03 -5.50
C THR A 178 -12.11 -7.35 -5.23
N PRO A 179 -12.31 -6.03 -5.49
CA PRO A 179 -11.45 -5.08 -6.21
C PRO A 179 -10.34 -4.41 -5.35
N GLU A 180 -9.49 -3.59 -6.00
CA GLU A 180 -8.39 -2.84 -5.39
C GLU A 180 -8.76 -2.18 -4.05
N THR A 181 -7.94 -2.43 -3.03
CA THR A 181 -8.11 -1.85 -1.71
C THR A 181 -7.48 -0.45 -1.63
N LYS A 182 -8.07 0.44 -0.82
CA LYS A 182 -7.48 1.74 -0.43
C LYS A 182 -6.12 1.60 0.26
N LEU A 183 -5.82 0.42 0.82
CA LEU A 183 -4.56 0.13 1.49
C LEU A 183 -3.43 -0.21 0.51
N SER A 184 -3.73 -0.75 -0.68
CA SER A 184 -2.70 -1.11 -1.67
C SER A 184 -1.82 0.10 -2.04
N PRO A 185 -2.37 1.28 -2.41
CA PRO A 185 -1.56 2.46 -2.70
C PRO A 185 -0.77 2.94 -1.48
N ASP A 186 -1.34 2.81 -0.28
CA ASP A 186 -0.68 3.24 0.95
C ASP A 186 0.58 2.41 1.23
N VAL A 187 0.56 1.10 0.96
CA VAL A 187 1.75 0.22 1.01
C VAL A 187 2.88 0.77 0.16
N PHE A 188 2.60 1.07 -1.11
CA PHE A 188 3.63 1.60 -2.01
C PHE A 188 4.10 3.00 -1.61
N THR A 189 3.21 3.85 -1.08
CA THR A 189 3.60 5.19 -0.64
C THR A 189 4.51 5.19 0.57
N ALA A 190 4.48 4.12 1.36
CA ALA A 190 5.33 3.95 2.53
C ALA A 190 6.73 3.39 2.19
N ILE A 191 6.91 2.73 1.03
CA ILE A 191 8.19 2.11 0.61
C ILE A 191 9.40 3.07 0.69
N PRO A 192 9.33 4.33 0.21
CA PRO A 192 10.48 5.22 0.22
C PRO A 192 11.08 5.43 1.61
N SER A 193 10.26 5.40 2.66
CA SER A 193 10.70 5.60 4.05
C SER A 193 11.58 4.46 4.58
N VAL A 194 11.49 3.27 3.99
CA VAL A 194 12.25 2.08 4.41
C VAL A 194 13.31 1.66 3.38
N ALA A 195 13.22 2.16 2.16
CA ALA A 195 14.03 1.73 1.01
C ALA A 195 15.55 1.83 1.20
N THR A 196 16.03 2.82 1.96
CA THR A 196 17.47 3.03 2.18
C THR A 196 18.12 1.94 3.03
N THR A 197 17.33 1.18 3.77
CA THR A 197 17.79 0.15 4.71
C THR A 197 17.56 -1.28 4.22
N ILE A 198 17.03 -1.45 3.00
CA ILE A 198 16.66 -2.76 2.45
C ILE A 198 17.91 -3.53 2.01
N THR A 199 18.07 -4.74 2.53
CA THR A 199 19.09 -5.68 2.07
C THR A 199 18.67 -6.36 0.76
N PRO A 200 19.60 -6.90 -0.05
CA PRO A 200 19.27 -7.61 -1.28
C PRO A 200 18.26 -8.76 -1.08
N ALA A 201 18.34 -9.49 0.03
CA ALA A 201 17.38 -10.56 0.35
C ALA A 201 15.96 -10.02 0.62
N ARG A 202 15.87 -8.87 1.30
CA ARG A 202 14.58 -8.24 1.65
C ARG A 202 13.94 -7.52 0.46
N LYS A 203 14.74 -7.11 -0.54
CA LYS A 203 14.26 -6.59 -1.82
C LYS A 203 13.30 -7.56 -2.52
N ALA A 204 13.54 -8.87 -2.44
CA ALA A 204 12.67 -9.88 -3.05
C ALA A 204 11.23 -9.81 -2.49
N ILE A 205 11.07 -9.56 -1.18
CA ILE A 205 9.76 -9.39 -0.54
C ILE A 205 9.04 -8.16 -1.11
N LEU A 206 9.77 -7.07 -1.33
CA LEU A 206 9.20 -5.85 -1.89
C LEU A 206 8.74 -6.02 -3.35
N LEU A 207 9.52 -6.74 -4.16
CA LEU A 207 9.14 -7.08 -5.53
C LEU A 207 7.94 -8.02 -5.54
N GLN A 208 7.87 -8.97 -4.60
CA GLN A 208 6.71 -9.83 -4.42
C GLN A 208 5.46 -9.02 -4.05
N LEU A 209 5.56 -7.96 -3.24
CA LEU A 209 4.44 -7.06 -2.95
C LEU A 209 3.98 -6.34 -4.23
N ALA A 210 4.91 -5.85 -5.05
CA ALA A 210 4.60 -5.25 -6.35
C ALA A 210 3.88 -6.24 -7.29
N ASP A 211 4.23 -7.52 -7.20
CA ASP A 211 3.59 -8.61 -7.95
C ASP A 211 2.27 -9.11 -7.33
N SER A 212 1.96 -8.81 -6.07
CA SER A 212 0.78 -9.40 -5.42
C SER A 212 -0.35 -8.40 -5.22
N LEU A 213 -0.04 -7.12 -5.04
CA LEU A 213 -1.07 -6.12 -4.75
C LEU A 213 -1.86 -5.74 -6.01
N PRO A 214 -3.20 -5.78 -5.95
CA PRO A 214 -4.04 -5.28 -7.03
C PRO A 214 -3.94 -3.76 -7.08
N ILE A 215 -3.69 -3.23 -8.28
CA ILE A 215 -3.73 -1.80 -8.59
C ILE A 215 -4.48 -1.71 -9.91
N ALA A 216 -5.76 -1.41 -9.85
CA ALA A 216 -6.64 -1.29 -11.01
C ALA A 216 -6.82 0.19 -11.39
N ASN A 217 -6.72 1.09 -10.42
CA ASN A 217 -7.01 2.50 -10.58
C ASN A 217 -5.80 3.29 -11.06
N SER A 218 -6.00 4.02 -12.17
CA SER A 218 -5.09 5.05 -12.68
C SER A 218 -4.55 6.04 -11.64
N THR A 219 -5.40 6.44 -10.69
CA THR A 219 -5.09 7.38 -9.62
C THR A 219 -4.15 6.77 -8.60
N ALA A 220 -4.35 5.49 -8.27
CA ALA A 220 -3.44 4.75 -7.40
C ALA A 220 -2.08 4.59 -8.05
N ALA A 221 -2.04 4.17 -9.32
CA ALA A 221 -0.81 4.02 -10.07
C ALA A 221 0.00 5.34 -10.15
N THR A 222 -0.69 6.45 -10.40
CA THR A 222 -0.15 7.81 -10.30
C THR A 222 0.46 8.10 -8.92
N ARG A 223 -0.28 7.82 -7.85
CA ARG A 223 0.18 8.04 -6.47
C ARG A 223 1.44 7.23 -6.17
N ILE A 224 1.53 6.01 -6.68
CA ILE A 224 2.70 5.13 -6.54
C ILE A 224 3.91 5.71 -7.28
N VAL A 225 3.77 6.13 -8.53
CA VAL A 225 4.86 6.74 -9.31
C VAL A 225 5.39 7.99 -8.60
N ASN A 226 4.50 8.84 -8.10
CA ASN A 226 4.86 10.03 -7.33
C ASN A 226 5.60 9.67 -6.03
N ALA A 227 5.15 8.64 -5.32
CA ALA A 227 5.83 8.16 -4.12
C ALA A 227 7.22 7.58 -4.41
N LEU A 228 7.42 6.92 -5.55
CA LEU A 228 8.72 6.36 -5.94
C LEU A 228 9.69 7.42 -6.50
N THR A 229 9.20 8.60 -6.87
CA THR A 229 10.01 9.68 -7.45
C THR A 229 11.24 10.05 -6.60
N PRO A 230 11.15 10.26 -5.27
CA PRO A 230 12.33 10.48 -4.44
C PRO A 230 13.37 9.37 -4.54
N MET A 231 12.96 8.09 -4.63
CA MET A 231 13.88 6.97 -4.81
C MET A 231 14.55 7.00 -6.18
N LEU A 232 13.83 7.37 -7.24
CA LEU A 232 14.39 7.55 -8.59
C LEU A 232 15.41 8.70 -8.65
N ARG A 233 15.24 9.74 -7.82
CA ARG A 233 16.18 10.87 -7.68
C ARG A 233 17.32 10.59 -6.71
N SER A 234 17.25 9.51 -5.95
CA SER A 234 18.24 9.19 -4.93
C SER A 234 19.62 8.98 -5.55
N THR A 235 20.67 9.42 -4.87
CA THR A 235 22.05 9.08 -5.22
C THR A 235 22.34 7.59 -4.98
N SER A 236 21.60 6.95 -4.05
CA SER A 236 21.69 5.53 -3.74
C SER A 236 21.30 4.66 -4.94
N LEU A 237 22.28 3.93 -5.46
CA LEU A 237 22.06 3.01 -6.58
C LEU A 237 21.05 1.90 -6.26
N PRO A 238 21.11 1.22 -5.08
CA PRO A 238 20.11 0.22 -4.71
C PRO A 238 18.69 0.78 -4.63
N ALA A 239 18.51 2.00 -4.11
CA ALA A 239 17.19 2.64 -4.02
C ALA A 239 16.61 2.93 -5.41
N ARG A 240 17.43 3.48 -6.32
CA ARG A 240 17.06 3.70 -7.72
C ARG A 240 16.69 2.40 -8.42
N GLN A 241 17.53 1.38 -8.28
CA GLN A 241 17.30 0.06 -8.89
C GLN A 241 15.96 -0.53 -8.43
N THR A 242 15.70 -0.48 -7.13
CA THR A 242 14.47 -1.00 -6.52
C THR A 242 13.25 -0.25 -7.05
N ALA A 243 13.30 1.08 -7.13
CA ALA A 243 12.22 1.87 -7.69
C ALA A 243 11.95 1.53 -9.16
N ILE A 244 13.00 1.35 -9.98
CA ILE A 244 12.88 0.97 -11.39
C ILE A 244 12.21 -0.40 -11.51
N GLU A 245 12.64 -1.39 -10.73
CA GLU A 245 12.08 -2.74 -10.78
C GLU A 245 10.62 -2.78 -10.31
N ILE A 246 10.26 -2.03 -9.26
CA ILE A 246 8.86 -1.89 -8.85
C ILE A 246 8.05 -1.31 -10.02
N LEU A 247 8.50 -0.21 -10.63
CA LEU A 247 7.81 0.37 -11.78
C LEU A 247 7.66 -0.62 -12.94
N SER A 248 8.69 -1.42 -13.23
CA SER A 248 8.64 -2.47 -14.25
C SER A 248 7.59 -3.55 -13.94
N LYS A 249 7.35 -3.88 -12.67
CA LYS A 249 6.31 -4.84 -12.27
C LYS A 249 4.90 -4.26 -12.35
N LEU A 250 4.75 -2.96 -12.05
CA LEU A 250 3.47 -2.28 -12.08
C LEU A 250 2.98 -1.99 -13.50
N TYR A 251 3.92 -1.76 -14.43
CA TYR A 251 3.59 -1.29 -15.76
C TYR A 251 2.73 -2.25 -16.61
N PRO A 252 3.04 -3.57 -16.71
CA PRO A 252 2.25 -4.49 -17.53
C PRO A 252 0.79 -4.61 -17.09
N ARG A 253 0.51 -4.42 -15.80
CA ARG A 253 -0.84 -4.56 -15.22
C ARG A 253 -1.80 -3.50 -15.77
N HIS A 254 -1.31 -2.28 -15.93
CA HIS A 254 -2.12 -1.16 -16.43
C HIS A 254 -2.20 -1.09 -17.95
N SER A 255 -1.41 -1.90 -18.67
CA SER A 255 -1.47 -1.94 -20.13
C SER A 255 -2.52 -2.92 -20.66
N LEU A 256 -2.89 -3.94 -19.88
CA LEU A 256 -3.76 -5.02 -20.33
C LEU A 256 -5.25 -4.74 -20.09
N GLU A 257 -5.61 -3.92 -19.11
CA GLU A 257 -7.00 -3.61 -18.75
C GLU A 257 -7.76 -2.78 -19.80
N SER A 258 -7.11 -2.27 -20.86
CA SER A 258 -7.81 -1.51 -21.91
C SER A 258 -8.42 -2.38 -23.01
N VAL A 259 -8.20 -3.70 -23.00
CA VAL A 259 -8.75 -4.62 -24.01
C VAL A 259 -9.98 -5.30 -23.42
N GLY A 260 -11.08 -4.54 -23.33
CA GLY A 260 -12.36 -5.10 -22.92
C GLY A 260 -12.85 -6.15 -23.92
N GLU A 261 -13.12 -7.36 -23.44
CA GLU A 261 -13.81 -8.41 -24.18
C GLU A 261 -15.19 -7.90 -24.62
N GLY A 262 -15.39 -7.61 -25.91
CA GLY A 262 -16.74 -7.56 -26.46
C GLY A 262 -17.08 -6.55 -27.54
N GLN A 263 -16.24 -5.56 -27.89
CA GLN A 263 -16.60 -4.60 -28.95
C GLN A 263 -15.43 -4.24 -29.89
N PRO A 264 -15.52 -4.55 -31.20
CA PRO A 264 -14.51 -4.17 -32.20
C PRO A 264 -14.56 -2.68 -32.60
N GLU A 265 -15.09 -1.80 -31.74
CA GLU A 265 -15.06 -0.37 -32.01
C GLU A 265 -13.63 0.16 -31.85
N ARG A 266 -13.15 0.84 -32.89
CA ARG A 266 -11.86 1.52 -33.02
C ARG A 266 -11.43 2.16 -31.69
N SER A 267 -10.71 1.40 -30.88
CA SER A 267 -10.24 1.85 -29.58
C SER A 267 -9.15 2.87 -29.84
N THR A 268 -9.47 4.15 -29.63
CA THR A 268 -8.45 5.17 -29.46
C THR A 268 -7.62 4.72 -28.26
N ALA A 269 -6.37 4.31 -28.53
CA ALA A 269 -5.48 3.74 -27.52
C ALA A 269 -5.35 4.73 -26.36
N THR A 270 -6.08 4.47 -25.27
CA THR A 270 -6.07 5.34 -24.11
C THR A 270 -4.74 5.11 -23.41
N VAL A 271 -3.82 6.04 -23.64
CA VAL A 271 -2.47 6.00 -23.08
C VAL A 271 -2.56 5.85 -21.57
N SER A 272 -1.92 4.81 -21.03
CA SER A 272 -1.92 4.51 -19.61
C SER A 272 -1.54 5.75 -18.78
N PRO A 273 -2.25 6.03 -17.68
CA PRO A 273 -1.93 7.16 -16.80
C PRO A 273 -0.53 7.04 -16.19
N VAL A 274 -0.07 5.81 -15.91
CA VAL A 274 1.31 5.54 -15.46
C VAL A 274 2.31 5.98 -16.52
N LEU A 275 2.02 5.69 -17.79
CA LEU A 275 2.82 6.12 -18.92
C LEU A 275 2.96 7.64 -18.96
N LYS A 276 1.83 8.36 -18.89
CA LYS A 276 1.83 9.83 -18.92
C LYS A 276 2.73 10.44 -17.84
N GLN A 277 2.76 9.86 -16.64
CA GLN A 277 3.61 10.35 -15.55
C GLN A 277 5.08 9.93 -15.65
N THR A 278 5.35 8.79 -16.28
CA THR A 278 6.71 8.26 -16.43
C THR A 278 7.41 8.75 -17.69
N THR A 279 6.69 9.21 -18.72
CA THR A 279 7.25 9.76 -19.97
C THR A 279 8.32 10.87 -19.75
N PRO A 280 8.16 11.83 -18.82
CA PRO A 280 9.20 12.80 -18.50
C PRO A 280 10.52 12.17 -18.03
N TRP A 281 10.48 10.96 -17.46
CA TRP A 281 11.64 10.24 -16.96
C TRP A 281 12.40 9.46 -18.02
N ALA A 282 11.84 9.24 -19.22
CA ALA A 282 12.47 8.44 -20.26
C ALA A 282 13.92 8.88 -20.58
N THR A 283 14.19 10.20 -20.65
CA THR A 283 15.57 10.70 -20.85
C THR A 283 16.51 10.30 -19.72
N LYS A 284 16.02 10.42 -18.48
CA LYS A 284 16.81 10.06 -17.29
C LYS A 284 17.08 8.56 -17.26
N PHE A 285 16.07 7.73 -17.55
CA PHE A 285 16.27 6.29 -17.67
C PHE A 285 17.28 5.93 -18.76
N MET A 286 17.24 6.57 -19.94
CA MET A 286 18.27 6.34 -20.97
C MET A 286 19.68 6.66 -20.47
N SER A 287 19.87 7.70 -19.65
CA SER A 287 21.19 7.97 -19.05
C SER A 287 21.64 6.89 -18.06
N LEU A 288 20.70 6.17 -17.43
CA LEU A 288 21.02 5.07 -16.51
C LEU A 288 21.47 3.79 -17.22
N LEU A 289 21.28 3.64 -18.54
CA LEU A 289 21.80 2.51 -19.33
C LEU A 289 23.34 2.42 -19.30
N GLN A 290 24.00 3.53 -18.98
CA GLN A 290 25.46 3.60 -18.77
C GLN A 290 25.90 2.83 -17.54
N ILE A 291 25.01 2.66 -16.56
CA ILE A 291 25.32 1.95 -15.31
C ILE A 291 25.00 0.47 -15.51
N GLU A 292 26.04 -0.34 -15.69
CA GLU A 292 25.94 -1.77 -15.99
C GLU A 292 24.98 -2.52 -15.06
N ARG A 293 25.04 -2.25 -13.74
CA ARG A 293 24.17 -2.90 -12.75
C ARG A 293 22.68 -2.56 -12.88
N LEU A 294 22.33 -1.41 -13.45
CA LEU A 294 20.94 -1.01 -13.68
C LEU A 294 20.43 -1.36 -15.07
N ARG A 295 21.35 -1.64 -16.00
CA ARG A 295 21.05 -1.78 -17.42
C ARG A 295 19.92 -2.78 -17.71
N PRO A 296 19.87 -3.99 -17.11
CA PRO A 296 18.79 -4.94 -17.39
C PRO A 296 17.41 -4.43 -16.94
N SER A 297 17.32 -3.84 -15.76
CA SER A 297 16.04 -3.33 -15.21
C SER A 297 15.58 -2.07 -15.97
N VAL A 298 16.52 -1.20 -16.35
CA VAL A 298 16.24 0.01 -17.14
C VAL A 298 15.84 -0.34 -18.57
N SER A 299 16.52 -1.31 -19.21
CA SER A 299 16.18 -1.74 -20.57
C SER A 299 14.80 -2.38 -20.62
N ALA A 300 14.45 -3.21 -19.62
CA ALA A 300 13.11 -3.76 -19.46
C ALA A 300 12.06 -2.65 -19.28
N LEU A 301 12.28 -1.68 -18.39
CA LEU A 301 11.35 -0.57 -18.19
C LEU A 301 11.19 0.30 -19.44
N LEU A 302 12.28 0.66 -20.12
CA LEU A 302 12.23 1.46 -21.33
C LEU A 302 11.55 0.72 -22.49
N SER A 303 11.72 -0.61 -22.57
CA SER A 303 11.00 -1.41 -23.55
C SER A 303 9.49 -1.36 -23.31
N LEU A 304 9.06 -1.54 -22.06
CA LEU A 304 7.67 -1.37 -21.67
C LEU A 304 7.16 0.04 -22.00
N MET A 305 7.89 1.08 -21.60
CA MET A 305 7.52 2.48 -21.88
C MET A 305 7.44 2.81 -23.38
N SER A 306 8.16 2.09 -24.24
CA SER A 306 8.15 2.30 -25.70
C SER A 306 6.84 1.92 -26.39
N GLN A 307 5.90 1.31 -25.67
CA GLN A 307 4.53 1.15 -26.13
C GLN A 307 3.89 2.52 -26.42
N ASP A 308 4.27 3.56 -25.68
CA ASP A 308 3.94 4.96 -25.99
C ASP A 308 4.75 5.44 -27.21
N PRO A 309 4.10 5.85 -28.32
CA PRO A 309 4.77 6.36 -29.51
C PRO A 309 5.73 7.54 -29.24
N ALA A 310 5.40 8.43 -28.30
CA ALA A 310 6.23 9.57 -27.96
C ALA A 310 7.52 9.13 -27.26
N VAL A 311 7.43 8.15 -26.35
CA VAL A 311 8.60 7.56 -25.70
C VAL A 311 9.45 6.81 -26.71
N ARG A 312 8.82 5.99 -27.58
CA ARG A 312 9.52 5.26 -28.65
C ARG A 312 10.30 6.20 -29.57
N GLN A 313 9.67 7.25 -30.07
CA GLN A 313 10.34 8.25 -30.92
C GLN A 313 11.54 8.90 -30.20
N LYS A 314 11.38 9.20 -28.90
CA LYS A 314 12.43 9.79 -28.07
C LYS A 314 13.61 8.83 -27.87
N ILE A 315 13.33 7.54 -27.64
CA ILE A 315 14.35 6.49 -27.56
C ILE A 315 15.09 6.37 -28.91
N THR A 316 14.37 6.22 -30.02
CA THR A 316 14.95 6.09 -31.36
C THR A 316 15.89 7.26 -31.67
N ARG A 317 15.43 8.51 -31.48
CA ARG A 317 16.26 9.71 -31.70
C ARG A 317 17.54 9.69 -30.87
N ARG A 318 17.47 9.26 -29.60
CA ARG A 318 18.63 9.20 -28.72
C ARG A 318 19.60 8.12 -29.17
N VAL A 319 19.12 6.92 -29.49
CA VAL A 319 19.96 5.82 -29.99
C VAL A 319 20.67 6.22 -31.29
N THR A 320 19.95 6.81 -32.26
CA THR A 320 20.55 7.28 -33.51
C THR A 320 21.63 8.34 -33.28
N SER A 321 21.36 9.33 -32.42
CA SER A 321 22.35 10.37 -32.06
C SER A 321 23.62 9.78 -31.43
N MET A 322 23.48 8.73 -30.61
CA MET A 322 24.61 8.07 -29.94
C MET A 322 25.39 7.16 -30.89
N ALA A 323 24.73 6.49 -31.82
CA ALA A 323 25.37 5.65 -32.83
C ALA A 323 26.26 6.45 -33.79
N LEU A 324 25.98 7.74 -33.97
CA LEU A 324 26.81 8.65 -34.76
C LEU A 324 28.04 9.18 -33.99
N SER A 325 28.15 8.89 -32.68
CA SER A 325 29.29 9.28 -31.86
C SER A 325 30.23 8.07 -31.70
N SER A 326 31.40 8.09 -32.33
CA SER A 326 32.33 6.96 -32.40
C SER A 326 32.83 6.44 -31.04
N ASP A 327 32.89 7.30 -30.02
CA ASP A 327 33.61 7.01 -28.76
C ASP A 327 32.70 7.00 -27.53
N ASN A 328 31.45 6.56 -27.67
CA ASN A 328 30.51 6.62 -26.55
C ASN A 328 30.45 5.31 -25.74
N PRO A 329 30.96 5.25 -24.49
CA PRO A 329 30.89 4.05 -23.65
C PRO A 329 29.45 3.65 -23.30
N ALA A 330 28.48 4.54 -23.50
CA ALA A 330 27.06 4.26 -23.32
C ALA A 330 26.44 3.43 -24.45
N LEU A 331 27.16 3.23 -25.57
CA LEU A 331 26.62 2.60 -26.77
C LEU A 331 26.12 1.18 -26.48
N ALA A 332 26.86 0.41 -25.66
CA ALA A 332 26.48 -0.95 -25.28
C ALA A 332 25.08 -1.04 -24.68
N GLY A 333 24.73 -0.14 -23.75
CA GLY A 333 23.39 -0.13 -23.14
C GLY A 333 22.27 0.29 -24.10
N HIS A 334 22.58 1.15 -25.07
CA HIS A 334 21.61 1.56 -26.09
C HIS A 334 21.39 0.48 -27.15
N VAL A 335 22.44 -0.27 -27.51
CA VAL A 335 22.36 -1.44 -28.39
C VAL A 335 21.51 -2.52 -27.74
N GLU A 336 21.74 -2.84 -26.47
CA GLU A 336 20.92 -3.82 -25.74
C GLU A 336 19.43 -3.43 -25.70
N LEU A 337 19.14 -2.15 -25.42
CA LEU A 337 17.77 -1.63 -25.48
C LEU A 337 17.18 -1.78 -26.89
N LEU A 338 17.92 -1.45 -27.94
CA LEU A 338 17.45 -1.58 -29.32
C LEU A 338 17.15 -3.03 -29.69
N THR A 339 18.05 -3.96 -29.35
CA THR A 339 17.83 -5.40 -29.55
C THR A 339 16.55 -5.84 -28.85
N ARG A 340 16.35 -5.42 -27.60
CA ARG A 340 15.15 -5.75 -26.84
C ARG A 340 13.88 -5.18 -27.46
N LEU A 341 13.90 -3.92 -27.90
CA LEU A 341 12.75 -3.29 -28.57
C LEU A 341 12.36 -4.01 -29.87
N ILE A 342 13.35 -4.50 -30.62
CA ILE A 342 13.12 -5.29 -31.83
C ILE A 342 12.50 -6.64 -31.45
N SER A 343 13.06 -7.33 -30.44
CA SER A 343 12.54 -8.61 -29.94
C SER A 343 11.11 -8.50 -29.39
N ASP A 344 10.80 -7.39 -28.71
CA ASP A 344 9.47 -7.12 -28.16
C ASP A 344 8.46 -6.63 -29.23
N GLY A 345 8.88 -6.54 -30.50
CA GLY A 345 8.01 -6.16 -31.62
C GLY A 345 7.65 -4.68 -31.67
N ALA A 346 8.35 -3.81 -30.93
CA ALA A 346 8.05 -2.38 -30.84
C ALA A 346 8.21 -1.63 -32.18
N PHE A 347 8.86 -2.25 -33.18
CA PHE A 347 9.07 -1.71 -34.52
C PHE A 347 8.37 -2.51 -35.62
N SER A 348 7.28 -3.22 -35.30
CA SER A 348 6.53 -3.99 -36.30
C SER A 348 6.11 -3.12 -37.50
N PRO A 349 6.15 -3.61 -38.76
CA PRO A 349 5.97 -2.81 -39.98
C PRO A 349 4.64 -2.06 -40.07
N THR A 350 3.64 -2.52 -39.31
CA THR A 350 2.33 -1.89 -39.19
C THR A 350 2.37 -0.55 -38.45
N THR A 351 3.46 -0.26 -37.75
CA THR A 351 3.67 1.01 -37.05
C THR A 351 4.52 1.92 -37.95
N PRO A 352 3.96 3.04 -38.47
CA PRO A 352 4.72 3.94 -39.33
C PRO A 352 6.00 4.39 -38.64
N LEU A 353 7.15 4.10 -39.25
CA LEU A 353 8.41 4.66 -38.76
C LEU A 353 8.36 6.18 -38.88
N PRO A 354 8.87 6.93 -37.88
CA PRO A 354 8.97 8.38 -38.00
C PRO A 354 9.86 8.69 -39.20
N VAL A 355 9.26 9.21 -40.26
CA VAL A 355 9.97 9.66 -41.46
C VAL A 355 11.00 10.69 -41.01
N LEU A 356 12.27 10.33 -41.14
CA LEU A 356 13.39 11.22 -40.90
C LEU A 356 13.37 12.24 -42.04
N VAL A 357 12.63 13.34 -41.83
CA VAL A 357 12.65 14.47 -42.75
C VAL A 357 14.07 15.01 -42.74
N ARG A 358 14.85 14.64 -43.75
CA ARG A 358 16.13 15.28 -44.06
C ARG A 358 15.80 16.73 -44.39
N SER A 359 15.97 17.62 -43.43
CA SER A 359 16.08 19.05 -43.69
C SER A 359 17.35 19.27 -44.50
N HIS A 360 17.22 19.18 -45.83
CA HIS A 360 18.20 19.72 -46.75
C HIS A 360 18.20 21.23 -46.55
N SER A 361 19.19 21.72 -45.80
CA SER A 361 19.60 23.11 -45.85
C SER A 361 20.03 23.41 -47.28
N GLN A 362 19.16 24.06 -48.04
CA GLN A 362 19.58 24.77 -49.24
C GLN A 362 20.50 25.90 -48.77
N THR A 363 21.78 25.75 -49.08
CA THR A 363 22.80 26.81 -49.00
C THR A 363 22.60 27.83 -50.10
#